data_AF-A0A817J5C1-F1
#
_entry.id   AF-A0A817J5C1-F1
#
_cell.length_a   1.000
_cell.length_b   1.000
_cell.length_c   1.000
_cell.angle_alpha   90.00
_cell.angle_beta   90.00
_cell.angle_gamma   90.00
#
_symmetry.space_group_name_H-M   'P 1'
#
loop_
_entity.id
_entity.type
_entity.pdbx_description
1 polymer ?
#
loop_
_entity_poly.entity_id
_entity_poly.type
_entity_poly.pdbx_seq_one_letter_code
_entity_poly.pdbx_strand_id
1 'polypeptide(L)'
;MVINLGLDSDFGGLEAMYTALSDEYLLLRRHRKFGMFIMCCILVIACLPTVTNGGNYVVQYLDKFSTGPALMFVVMMEAIAASWVYGINNIVYDIQLHLGFQPNYFFRFTWKILCPVIVTLLIIFSLISPDELKYRNYLYPSWSIIFGWCFNMTLILPIPIIIIYVFIRYSDSEKSLKERIYSLFVPTITKQRLKRQLEKRSTFVVS
;
A
#
# COMPACT_ATOMS: atom_id res chain seq x y z
N MET A 1 5.78 -27.67 -11.80
CA MET A 1 6.29 -26.94 -10.62
C MET A 1 6.17 -25.43 -10.81
N VAL A 2 6.79 -24.83 -11.85
CA VAL A 2 6.76 -23.37 -12.08
C VAL A 2 5.34 -22.79 -12.21
N ILE A 3 4.44 -23.48 -12.90
CA ILE A 3 3.04 -23.03 -13.08
C ILE A 3 2.30 -22.92 -11.74
N ASN A 4 2.48 -23.89 -10.83
CA ASN A 4 1.81 -23.86 -9.53
C ASN A 4 2.35 -22.71 -8.65
N LEU A 5 3.66 -22.45 -8.69
CA LEU A 5 4.27 -21.31 -7.98
C LEU A 5 3.73 -19.96 -8.46
N GLY A 6 3.55 -19.82 -9.78
CA GLY A 6 2.94 -18.63 -10.38
C GLY A 6 1.47 -18.47 -9.99
N LEU A 7 0.68 -19.56 -10.11
CA LEU A 7 -0.74 -19.56 -9.77
C LEU A 7 -1.01 -19.15 -8.32
N ASP A 8 -0.28 -19.72 -7.35
CA ASP A 8 -0.49 -19.40 -5.93
C ASP A 8 -0.16 -17.92 -5.63
N SER A 9 0.89 -17.38 -6.27
CA SER A 9 1.27 -15.97 -6.14
C SER A 9 0.23 -15.03 -6.75
N ASP A 10 -0.27 -15.36 -7.95
CA ASP A 10 -1.28 -14.58 -8.65
C ASP A 10 -2.62 -14.58 -7.88
N PHE A 11 -3.03 -15.72 -7.32
CA PHE A 11 -4.25 -15.77 -6.50
C PHE A 11 -4.16 -14.85 -5.29
N GLY A 12 -3.00 -14.80 -4.61
CA GLY A 12 -2.78 -13.87 -3.51
C GLY A 12 -2.90 -12.40 -3.93
N GLY A 13 -2.29 -12.03 -5.07
CA GLY A 13 -2.37 -10.66 -5.60
C GLY A 13 -3.78 -10.26 -6.03
N LEU A 14 -4.47 -11.14 -6.77
CA LEU A 14 -5.85 -10.91 -7.21
C LEU A 14 -6.82 -10.82 -6.05
N GLU A 15 -6.67 -11.68 -5.04
CA GLU A 15 -7.53 -11.64 -3.85
C GLU A 15 -7.29 -10.38 -3.02
N ALA A 16 -6.04 -9.96 -2.84
CA ALA A 16 -5.72 -8.72 -2.12
C ALA A 16 -6.35 -7.49 -2.80
N MET A 17 -6.20 -7.38 -4.13
CA MET A 17 -6.79 -6.29 -4.91
C MET A 17 -8.32 -6.32 -4.86
N TYR A 18 -8.93 -7.50 -5.04
CA TYR A 18 -10.38 -7.63 -5.01
C TYR A 18 -10.95 -7.33 -3.61
N THR A 19 -10.28 -7.81 -2.56
CA THR A 19 -10.72 -7.59 -1.17
C THR A 19 -10.71 -6.10 -0.85
N ALA A 20 -9.63 -5.38 -1.20
CA ALA A 20 -9.55 -3.93 -1.03
C ALA A 20 -10.70 -3.19 -1.73
N LEU A 21 -11.02 -3.55 -2.98
CA LEU A 21 -12.14 -2.97 -3.71
C LEU A 21 -13.50 -3.32 -3.09
N SER A 22 -13.66 -4.55 -2.61
CA SER A 22 -14.93 -5.02 -2.02
C SER A 22 -15.20 -4.42 -0.64
N ASP A 23 -14.15 -4.06 0.10
CA ASP A 23 -14.27 -3.39 1.39
C ASP A 23 -14.69 -1.91 1.23
N GLU A 24 -14.30 -1.27 0.12
CA GLU A 24 -14.71 0.10 -0.20
C GLU A 24 -16.10 0.15 -0.86
N TYR A 25 -16.41 -0.77 -1.79
CA TYR A 25 -17.66 -0.77 -2.56
C TYR A 25 -18.61 -1.92 -2.15
N LEU A 26 -19.68 -1.56 -1.43
CA LEU A 26 -20.76 -2.48 -1.01
C LEU A 26 -21.40 -3.28 -2.17
N LEU A 27 -21.46 -2.71 -3.37
CA LEU A 27 -22.00 -3.37 -4.56
C LEU A 27 -21.13 -4.56 -5.01
N LEU A 28 -19.81 -4.40 -5.00
CA LEU A 28 -18.85 -5.47 -5.32
C LEU A 28 -18.94 -6.59 -4.28
N ARG A 29 -19.06 -6.22 -3.00
CA ARG A 29 -19.24 -7.18 -1.91
C ARG A 29 -20.50 -8.05 -2.09
N ARG A 30 -21.62 -7.46 -2.52
CA ARG A 30 -22.89 -8.18 -2.74
C ARG A 30 -22.83 -9.14 -3.93
N HIS A 31 -22.13 -8.74 -5.01
CA HIS A 31 -22.01 -9.51 -6.24
C HIS A 31 -20.59 -10.04 -6.48
N ARG A 32 -20.00 -10.70 -5.47
CA ARG A 32 -18.59 -11.12 -5.48
C ARG A 32 -18.17 -11.87 -6.74
N LYS A 33 -18.96 -12.89 -7.12
CA LYS A 33 -18.66 -13.75 -8.28
C LYS A 33 -18.62 -12.96 -9.60
N PHE A 34 -19.57 -12.05 -9.79
CA PHE A 34 -19.67 -11.25 -11.01
C PHE A 34 -18.57 -10.18 -11.07
N GLY A 35 -18.29 -9.51 -9.95
CA GLY A 35 -17.20 -8.53 -9.87
C GLY A 35 -15.83 -9.17 -10.13
N MET A 36 -15.57 -10.35 -9.57
CA MET A 36 -14.31 -11.07 -9.80
C MET A 36 -14.17 -11.52 -11.25
N PHE A 37 -15.25 -11.99 -11.89
CA PHE A 37 -15.23 -12.33 -13.32
C PHE A 37 -14.87 -11.13 -14.19
N ILE A 38 -15.50 -9.97 -13.95
CA ILE A 38 -15.19 -8.73 -14.68
C ILE A 38 -13.72 -8.33 -14.47
N MET A 39 -13.24 -8.38 -13.24
CA MET A 39 -11.84 -8.05 -12.92
C MET A 39 -10.87 -8.97 -13.67
N CYS A 40 -11.11 -10.28 -13.69
CA CYS A 40 -10.32 -11.22 -14.49
C CYS A 40 -10.37 -10.90 -15.99
N CYS A 41 -11.54 -10.58 -16.55
CA CYS A 41 -11.64 -10.19 -17.95
C CYS A 41 -10.82 -8.94 -18.27
N ILE A 42 -10.87 -7.91 -17.41
CA ILE A 42 -10.07 -6.70 -17.56
C ILE A 42 -8.58 -7.02 -17.54
N LEU A 43 -8.14 -7.87 -16.61
CA LEU A 43 -6.73 -8.27 -16.49
C LEU A 43 -6.25 -9.08 -17.69
N VAL A 44 -7.08 -10.01 -18.20
CA VAL A 44 -6.75 -10.76 -19.43
C VAL A 44 -6.57 -9.81 -20.60
N ILE A 45 -7.46 -8.82 -20.76
CA ILE A 45 -7.34 -7.80 -21.81
C ILE A 45 -6.06 -6.97 -21.62
N ALA A 46 -5.75 -6.55 -20.39
CA ALA A 46 -4.55 -5.80 -20.07
C ALA A 46 -3.25 -6.60 -20.31
N CYS A 47 -3.30 -7.94 -20.16
CA CYS A 47 -2.17 -8.84 -20.41
C CYS A 47 -2.03 -9.28 -21.88
N LEU A 48 -2.99 -9.00 -22.78
CA LEU A 48 -2.86 -9.35 -24.20
C LEU A 48 -1.54 -8.88 -24.85
N PRO A 49 -1.01 -7.66 -24.58
CA PRO A 49 0.25 -7.21 -25.15
C PRO A 49 1.45 -8.11 -24.80
N THR A 50 1.45 -8.78 -23.64
CA THR A 50 2.57 -9.63 -23.20
C THR A 50 2.60 -10.99 -23.90
N VAL A 51 1.54 -11.38 -24.60
CA VAL A 51 1.45 -12.66 -25.34
C VAL A 51 1.85 -12.49 -26.82
N THR A 52 2.04 -11.25 -27.28
CA THR A 52 2.46 -10.97 -28.66
C THR A 52 3.91 -11.41 -28.93
N ASN A 53 4.34 -11.43 -30.20
CA ASN A 53 5.73 -11.75 -30.59
C ASN A 53 6.79 -10.85 -29.89
N GLY A 54 6.41 -9.63 -29.52
CA GLY A 54 7.24 -8.69 -28.76
C GLY A 54 7.05 -8.76 -27.24
N GLY A 55 6.29 -9.73 -26.74
CA GLY A 55 5.83 -9.81 -25.35
C GLY A 55 6.95 -9.79 -24.31
N ASN A 56 8.08 -10.44 -24.59
CA ASN A 56 9.23 -10.45 -23.68
C ASN A 56 9.79 -9.03 -23.41
N TYR A 57 9.76 -8.14 -24.40
CA TYR A 57 10.17 -6.74 -24.21
C TYR A 57 9.19 -5.99 -23.31
N VAL A 58 7.89 -6.27 -23.46
CA VAL A 58 6.83 -5.65 -22.64
C VAL A 58 6.93 -6.16 -21.20
N VAL A 59 7.14 -7.46 -20.99
CA VAL A 59 7.28 -8.07 -19.67
C VAL A 59 8.48 -7.50 -18.92
N GLN A 60 9.66 -7.42 -19.55
CA GLN A 60 10.84 -6.85 -18.89
C GLN A 60 10.66 -5.36 -18.58
N TYR A 61 10.01 -4.63 -19.47
CA TYR A 61 9.71 -3.22 -19.28
C TYR A 61 8.77 -3.01 -18.09
N LEU A 62 7.69 -3.78 -18.00
CA LEU A 62 6.75 -3.74 -16.88
C LEU A 62 7.41 -4.17 -15.58
N ASP A 63 8.26 -5.20 -15.58
CA ASP A 63 8.97 -5.64 -14.38
C ASP A 63 9.87 -4.52 -13.82
N LYS A 64 10.60 -3.82 -14.69
CA LYS A 64 11.51 -2.72 -14.27
C LYS A 64 10.75 -1.48 -13.78
N PHE A 65 9.68 -1.08 -14.46
CA PHE A 65 8.96 0.17 -14.17
C PHE A 65 7.74 0.01 -13.26
N SER A 66 7.19 -1.19 -13.06
CA SER A 66 6.03 -1.42 -12.18
C SER A 66 6.46 -1.80 -10.77
N THR A 67 7.44 -2.71 -10.64
CA THR A 67 7.78 -3.33 -9.35
C THR A 67 9.00 -2.70 -8.69
N GLY A 68 9.87 -2.01 -9.45
CA GLY A 68 11.15 -1.51 -8.96
C GLY A 68 11.02 -0.36 -7.94
N PRO A 69 11.30 0.90 -8.33
CA PRO A 69 11.42 1.99 -7.36
C PRO A 69 10.09 2.42 -6.73
N ALA A 70 8.96 2.35 -7.46
CA ALA A 70 7.67 2.79 -6.95
C ALA A 70 7.15 1.89 -5.80
N LEU A 71 7.22 0.57 -5.93
CA LEU A 71 6.78 -0.34 -4.88
C LEU A 71 7.62 -0.19 -3.62
N MET A 72 8.95 -0.06 -3.76
CA MET A 72 9.83 0.18 -2.62
C MET A 72 9.47 1.48 -1.88
N PHE A 73 9.12 2.54 -2.62
CA PHE A 73 8.67 3.79 -2.01
C PHE A 73 7.35 3.62 -1.23
N VAL A 74 6.37 2.89 -1.79
CA VAL A 74 5.10 2.61 -1.12
C VAL A 74 5.33 1.83 0.18
N VAL A 75 6.16 0.78 0.15
CA VAL A 75 6.51 -0.03 1.33
C VAL A 75 7.26 0.80 2.38
N MET A 76 8.13 1.71 1.97
CA MET A 76 8.80 2.63 2.89
C MET A 76 7.80 3.53 3.62
N MET A 77 6.84 4.10 2.89
CA MET A 77 5.80 4.95 3.47
C MET A 77 4.87 4.16 4.40
N GLU A 78 4.55 2.92 4.06
CA GLU A 78 3.78 2.01 4.92
C GLU A 78 4.53 1.68 6.22
N ALA A 79 5.82 1.36 6.13
CA ALA A 79 6.65 1.09 7.29
C ALA A 79 6.77 2.32 8.20
N ILE A 80 6.93 3.53 7.64
CA ILE A 80 6.94 4.79 8.38
C ILE A 80 5.59 5.01 9.07
N ALA A 81 4.49 4.83 8.34
CA ALA A 81 3.14 5.02 8.85
C ALA A 81 2.82 4.05 9.99
N ALA A 82 3.16 2.77 9.85
CA ALA A 82 2.94 1.79 10.90
C ALA A 82 3.81 2.05 12.14
N SER A 83 5.12 2.25 11.95
CA SER A 83 6.07 2.28 13.08
C SER A 83 6.10 3.60 13.85
N TRP A 84 6.03 4.74 13.14
CA TRP A 84 6.17 6.08 13.74
C TRP A 84 4.85 6.82 13.86
N VAL A 85 4.00 6.79 12.84
CA VAL A 85 2.72 7.53 12.86
C VAL A 85 1.69 6.83 13.75
N TYR A 86 1.44 5.54 13.52
CA TYR A 86 0.57 4.75 14.40
C TYR A 86 1.25 4.43 15.73
N GLY A 87 2.57 4.20 15.70
CA GLY A 87 3.40 4.00 16.88
C GLY A 87 3.55 2.53 17.27
N ILE A 88 4.79 2.09 17.43
CA ILE A 88 5.14 0.70 17.75
C ILE A 88 4.43 0.15 19.00
N ASN A 89 4.21 0.98 20.01
CA ASN A 89 3.56 0.55 21.26
C ASN A 89 2.08 0.20 21.03
N ASN A 90 1.41 0.91 20.12
CA ASN A 90 0.02 0.63 19.76
C ASN A 90 -0.07 -0.69 18.99
N ILE A 91 0.87 -0.94 18.06
CA ILE A 91 0.96 -2.23 17.35
C ILE A 91 1.17 -3.38 18.33
N VAL A 92 2.11 -3.25 19.26
CA VAL A 92 2.39 -4.26 20.29
C VAL A 92 1.16 -4.54 21.13
N TYR A 93 0.43 -3.49 21.52
CA TYR A 93 -0.80 -3.61 22.29
C TYR A 93 -1.90 -4.35 21.51
N ASP A 94 -2.09 -4.01 20.23
CA ASP A 94 -3.09 -4.68 19.39
C ASP A 94 -2.71 -6.14 19.10
N ILE A 95 -1.42 -6.45 18.94
CA ILE A 95 -0.96 -7.84 18.82
C ILE A 95 -1.24 -8.61 20.12
N GLN A 96 -0.96 -8.00 21.28
CA GLN A 96 -1.27 -8.62 22.57
C GLN A 96 -2.77 -8.84 22.75
N LEU A 97 -3.61 -7.93 22.27
CA LEU A 97 -5.07 -8.06 22.32
C LEU A 97 -5.57 -9.26 21.49
N HIS A 98 -4.99 -9.49 20.31
CA HIS A 98 -5.43 -10.57 19.42
C HIS A 98 -4.82 -11.94 19.76
N LEU A 99 -3.55 -11.97 20.19
CA LEU A 99 -2.80 -13.22 20.41
C LEU A 99 -2.64 -13.58 21.89
N GLY A 100 -2.89 -12.66 22.82
CA GLY A 100 -2.74 -12.87 24.26
C GLY A 100 -1.30 -12.76 24.80
N PHE A 101 -0.30 -12.60 23.93
CA PHE A 101 1.11 -12.43 24.33
C PHE A 101 1.74 -11.19 23.69
N GLN A 102 2.75 -10.61 24.35
CA GLN A 102 3.49 -9.49 23.78
C GLN A 102 4.65 -9.98 22.88
N PRO A 103 4.84 -9.38 21.70
CA PRO A 103 6.00 -9.66 20.86
C PRO A 103 7.30 -9.20 21.55
N ASN A 104 8.35 -10.00 21.36
CA ASN A 104 9.69 -9.76 21.90
C ASN A 104 10.29 -8.43 21.37
N TYR A 105 11.24 -7.85 22.10
CA TYR A 105 11.91 -6.60 21.74
C TYR A 105 12.62 -6.66 20.37
N PHE A 106 13.08 -7.83 19.96
CA PHE A 106 13.65 -8.04 18.62
C PHE A 106 12.69 -7.61 17.51
N PHE A 107 11.43 -8.04 17.55
CA PHE A 107 10.42 -7.66 16.54
C PHE A 107 10.13 -6.16 16.56
N ARG A 108 10.11 -5.55 17.75
CA ARG A 108 9.91 -4.11 17.90
C ARG A 108 11.05 -3.31 17.26
N PHE A 109 12.29 -3.76 17.44
CA PHE A 109 13.47 -3.17 16.81
C PHE A 109 13.43 -3.34 15.28
N THR A 110 13.08 -4.53 14.81
CA THR A 110 12.97 -4.85 13.38
C THR A 110 11.97 -3.95 12.67
N TRP A 111 10.77 -3.77 13.22
CA TRP A 111 9.74 -2.94 12.58
C TRP A 111 10.03 -1.45 12.67
N LYS A 112 10.64 -0.99 13.77
CA LYS A 112 10.89 0.44 13.99
C LYS A 112 12.11 0.97 13.25
N ILE A 113 13.18 0.18 13.15
CA ILE A 113 14.48 0.66 12.66
C ILE A 113 14.94 -0.16 11.48
N LEU A 114 15.00 -1.49 11.60
CA LEU A 114 15.64 -2.32 10.58
C LEU A 114 14.91 -2.25 9.24
N CYS A 115 13.58 -2.40 9.25
CA CYS A 115 12.75 -2.38 8.05
C CYS A 115 12.88 -1.06 7.26
N PRO A 116 12.60 0.13 7.85
CA PRO A 116 12.72 1.38 7.09
C PRO A 116 14.15 1.64 6.62
N VAL A 117 15.18 1.31 7.43
CA VAL A 117 16.58 1.51 7.03
C VAL A 117 16.95 0.65 5.82
N ILE A 118 16.60 -0.64 5.82
CA ILE A 118 16.90 -1.53 4.68
C ILE A 118 16.19 -1.04 3.42
N VAL A 119 14.91 -0.68 3.51
CA VAL A 119 14.14 -0.22 2.34
C VAL A 119 14.70 1.11 1.82
N THR A 120 15.07 2.05 2.69
CA THR A 120 15.73 3.30 2.27
C THR A 120 17.07 3.03 1.59
N LEU A 121 17.88 2.10 2.09
CA LEU A 121 19.15 1.72 1.44
C LEU A 121 18.91 1.12 0.06
N LEU A 122 17.91 0.25 -0.10
CA LEU A 122 17.57 -0.34 -1.41
C LEU A 122 17.14 0.74 -2.42
N ILE A 123 16.37 1.74 -1.98
CA ILE A 123 15.97 2.87 -2.84
C ILE A 123 17.21 3.69 -3.25
N ILE A 124 18.12 3.98 -2.32
CA ILE A 124 19.35 4.73 -2.60
C ILE A 124 20.21 3.97 -3.61
N PHE A 125 20.43 2.67 -3.44
CA PHE A 125 21.19 1.87 -4.39
C PHE A 125 20.53 1.82 -5.77
N SER A 126 19.21 1.70 -5.82
CA SER A 126 18.42 1.73 -7.06
C SER A 126 18.57 3.06 -7.83
N LEU A 127 18.74 4.18 -7.11
CA LEU A 127 18.95 5.51 -7.71
C LEU A 127 20.39 5.76 -8.17
N ILE A 128 21.39 5.23 -7.46
CA ILE A 128 22.82 5.44 -7.77
C ILE A 128 23.25 4.62 -8.99
N SER A 129 22.70 3.42 -9.15
CA SER A 129 23.03 2.52 -10.27
C SER A 129 21.77 2.18 -11.06
N PRO A 130 21.24 3.13 -11.86
CA PRO A 130 20.11 2.83 -12.73
C PRO A 130 20.58 1.84 -13.80
N ASP A 131 20.07 0.60 -13.74
CA ASP A 131 20.31 -0.36 -14.81
C ASP A 131 19.86 0.21 -16.15
N GLU A 132 20.75 0.17 -17.14
CA GLU A 132 20.36 0.46 -18.52
C GLU A 132 19.30 -0.56 -18.94
N LEU A 133 18.09 -0.09 -19.29
CA LEU A 133 17.07 -0.96 -19.88
C LEU A 133 17.57 -1.45 -21.24
N LYS A 134 18.12 -2.66 -21.22
CA LYS A 134 18.58 -3.41 -22.38
C LYS A 134 18.01 -4.81 -22.32
N TYR A 135 17.38 -5.24 -23.41
CA TYR A 135 17.02 -6.64 -23.61
C TYR A 135 17.85 -7.20 -24.74
N ARG A 136 18.74 -8.15 -24.45
CA ARG A 136 19.69 -8.71 -25.43
C ARG A 136 20.48 -7.58 -26.11
N ASN A 137 20.19 -7.32 -27.40
CA ASN A 137 20.85 -6.29 -28.21
C ASN A 137 19.93 -5.07 -28.48
N TYR A 138 18.75 -5.02 -27.86
CA TYR A 138 17.81 -3.91 -28.04
C TYR A 138 17.95 -2.92 -26.89
N LEU A 139 18.16 -1.65 -27.25
CA LEU A 139 18.21 -0.53 -26.32
C LEU A 139 16.88 0.20 -26.39
N TYR A 140 16.22 0.36 -25.24
CA TYR A 140 14.90 0.99 -25.20
C TYR A 140 15.01 2.47 -25.58
N PRO A 141 14.13 2.96 -26.47
CA PRO A 141 14.18 4.34 -26.91
C PRO A 141 13.79 5.30 -25.78
N SER A 142 14.31 6.53 -25.80
CA SER A 142 14.12 7.50 -24.72
C SER A 142 12.66 7.84 -24.42
N TRP A 143 11.78 7.83 -25.43
CA TRP A 143 10.34 8.05 -25.23
C TRP A 143 9.70 6.95 -24.35
N SER A 144 10.18 5.71 -24.48
CA SER A 144 9.70 4.59 -23.68
C SER A 144 10.17 4.75 -22.23
N ILE A 145 11.40 5.20 -22.01
CA ILE A 145 11.89 5.47 -20.65
C ILE A 145 11.05 6.56 -19.96
N ILE A 146 10.72 7.65 -20.67
CA ILE A 146 9.86 8.72 -20.13
C ILE A 146 8.48 8.16 -19.76
N PHE A 147 7.88 7.35 -20.62
CA PHE A 147 6.60 6.71 -20.33
C PHE A 147 6.65 5.82 -19.08
N GLY A 148 7.77 5.12 -18.87
CA GLY A 148 7.97 4.25 -17.71
C GLY A 148 8.07 5.04 -16.40
N TRP A 149 8.72 6.20 -16.44
CA TRP A 149 8.73 7.12 -15.31
C TRP A 149 7.35 7.73 -15.03
N CYS A 150 6.57 8.08 -16.07
CA CYS A 150 5.19 8.51 -15.88
C CYS A 150 4.35 7.42 -15.21
N PHE A 151 4.50 6.17 -15.62
CA PHE A 151 3.81 5.01 -15.02
C PHE A 151 4.19 4.83 -13.54
N ASN A 152 5.48 4.91 -13.20
CA ASN A 152 5.96 4.92 -11.82
C ASN A 152 5.30 6.02 -10.98
N MET A 153 5.19 7.23 -11.52
CA MET A 153 4.57 8.36 -10.81
C MET A 153 3.09 8.10 -10.55
N THR A 154 2.37 7.43 -11.46
CA THR A 154 0.97 7.04 -11.23
C THR A 154 0.79 6.13 -10.00
N LEU A 155 1.79 5.32 -9.64
CA LEU A 155 1.75 4.48 -8.44
C LEU A 155 2.02 5.28 -7.15
N ILE A 156 2.88 6.29 -7.21
CA ILE A 156 3.29 7.09 -6.04
C ILE A 156 2.29 8.21 -5.72
N LEU A 157 1.73 8.83 -6.77
CA LEU A 157 0.90 10.03 -6.70
C LEU A 157 -0.45 9.90 -5.93
N PRO A 158 -1.12 8.73 -5.84
CA PRO A 158 -2.30 8.56 -5.02
C PRO A 158 -2.08 8.87 -3.53
N ILE A 159 -0.89 8.58 -2.98
CA ILE A 159 -0.57 8.82 -1.56
C ILE A 159 -0.69 10.33 -1.21
N PRO A 160 0.05 11.25 -1.86
CA PRO A 160 -0.09 12.67 -1.58
C PRO A 160 -1.46 13.23 -1.98
N ILE A 161 -2.08 12.72 -3.06
CA ILE A 161 -3.43 13.16 -3.45
C ILE A 161 -4.44 12.88 -2.35
N ILE A 162 -4.44 11.68 -1.78
CA ILE A 162 -5.36 11.33 -0.69
C ILE A 162 -5.08 12.20 0.53
N ILE A 163 -3.81 12.44 0.88
CA ILE A 163 -3.46 13.34 2.00
C ILE A 163 -4.04 14.75 1.76
N ILE A 164 -3.88 15.31 0.57
CA ILE A 164 -4.40 16.64 0.21
C ILE A 164 -5.94 16.64 0.19
N TYR A 165 -6.56 15.61 -0.41
CA TYR A 165 -8.00 15.48 -0.48
C TYR A 165 -8.64 15.41 0.91
N VAL A 166 -8.11 14.54 1.78
CA VAL A 166 -8.57 14.42 3.16
C VAL A 166 -8.30 15.73 3.92
N PHE A 167 -7.16 16.37 3.68
CA PHE A 167 -6.86 17.67 4.29
C PHE A 167 -7.91 18.72 3.90
N ILE A 168 -8.30 18.83 2.63
CA ILE A 168 -9.31 19.78 2.15
C ILE A 168 -10.72 19.40 2.64
N ARG A 169 -11.09 18.11 2.61
CA ARG A 169 -12.45 17.67 2.95
C ARG A 169 -12.75 17.76 4.46
N TYR A 170 -11.78 17.48 5.30
CA TYR A 170 -11.89 17.62 6.76
C TYR A 170 -11.48 19.03 7.25
N SER A 171 -11.51 20.00 6.34
CA SER A 171 -11.39 21.44 6.64
C SER A 171 -12.62 21.96 7.36
N ASP A 172 -12.82 21.59 8.63
CA ASP A 172 -13.66 22.39 9.52
C ASP A 172 -13.00 23.77 9.66
N SER A 173 -13.70 24.81 9.24
CA SER A 173 -13.22 26.21 9.25
C SER A 173 -12.86 26.74 10.64
N GLU A 174 -13.16 26.01 11.72
CA GLU A 174 -12.98 26.46 13.10
C GLU A 174 -11.69 25.93 13.79
N LYS A 175 -10.99 24.94 13.22
CA LYS A 175 -9.83 24.31 13.90
C LYS A 175 -8.50 24.87 13.45
N SER A 176 -7.60 25.08 14.42
CA SER A 176 -6.22 25.49 14.16
C SER A 176 -5.46 24.44 13.33
N LEU A 177 -4.53 24.87 12.47
CA LEU A 177 -3.76 23.99 11.58
C LEU A 177 -3.07 22.83 12.32
N LYS A 178 -2.61 23.06 13.56
CA LYS A 178 -1.96 22.04 14.39
C LYS A 178 -2.93 20.96 14.85
N GLU A 179 -4.13 21.35 15.25
CA GLU A 179 -5.19 20.41 15.70
C GLU A 179 -5.72 19.59 14.53
N ARG A 180 -5.74 20.19 13.34
CA ARG A 180 -6.15 19.54 12.10
C ARG A 180 -5.19 18.43 11.69
N ILE A 181 -3.90 18.72 11.66
CA ILE A 181 -2.83 17.72 11.41
C ILE A 181 -2.90 16.60 12.47
N TYR A 182 -3.05 16.96 13.74
CA TYR A 182 -3.19 15.97 14.81
C TYR A 182 -4.41 15.05 14.61
N SER A 183 -5.58 15.62 14.27
CA SER A 183 -6.83 14.86 14.11
C SER A 183 -6.82 13.83 12.97
N LEU A 184 -5.96 14.06 11.96
CA LEU A 184 -5.71 13.16 10.82
C LEU A 184 -4.87 11.95 11.24
N PHE A 185 -3.91 12.15 12.14
CA PHE A 185 -3.03 11.09 12.63
C PHE A 185 -3.64 10.26 13.77
N VAL A 186 -4.77 10.68 14.35
CA VAL A 186 -5.48 9.88 15.36
C VAL A 186 -6.25 8.74 14.68
N PRO A 187 -5.92 7.47 14.96
CA PRO A 187 -6.57 6.32 14.35
C PRO A 187 -8.02 6.18 14.80
N THR A 188 -8.86 5.65 13.90
CA THR A 188 -10.29 5.45 14.15
C THR A 188 -10.57 4.57 15.38
N ILE A 189 -9.70 3.58 15.64
CA ILE A 189 -9.81 2.69 16.81
C ILE A 189 -9.71 3.50 18.11
N THR A 190 -8.80 4.48 18.17
CA THR A 190 -8.67 5.35 19.35
C THR A 190 -9.92 6.22 19.54
N LYS A 191 -10.48 6.77 18.44
CA LYS A 191 -11.75 7.52 18.48
C LYS A 191 -12.91 6.66 19.00
N GLN A 192 -13.02 5.41 18.54
CA GLN A 192 -14.05 4.47 18.97
C GLN A 192 -13.85 4.00 20.43
N ARG A 193 -12.61 3.73 20.85
CA ARG A 193 -12.28 3.38 22.25
C ARG A 193 -12.63 4.53 23.19
N LEU A 194 -12.29 5.77 22.83
CA LEU A 194 -12.62 6.96 23.61
C LEU A 194 -14.14 7.13 23.73
N LYS A 195 -14.88 6.98 22.62
CA LYS A 195 -16.35 7.06 22.62
C LYS A 195 -16.98 6.00 23.54
N ARG A 196 -16.52 4.74 23.46
CA ARG A 196 -16.99 3.66 24.35
C ARG A 196 -16.65 3.90 25.82
N GLN A 197 -15.50 4.51 26.12
CA GLN A 197 -15.13 4.87 27.50
C GLN A 197 -15.98 6.03 28.05
N LEU A 198 -16.28 7.03 27.21
CA LEU A 198 -17.16 8.15 27.57
C LEU A 198 -18.59 7.66 27.81
N GLU A 199 -19.13 6.81 26.92
CA GLU A 199 -20.45 6.19 27.10
C GLU A 199 -20.54 5.39 28.41
N LYS A 200 -19.48 4.63 28.77
CA LYS A 200 -19.39 3.93 30.06
C LYS A 200 -19.28 4.85 31.26
N ARG A 201 -18.64 6.02 31.15
CA ARG A 201 -18.58 7.00 32.24
C ARG A 201 -19.90 7.74 32.40
N SER A 202 -20.61 8.06 31.32
CA SER A 202 -21.93 8.70 31.39
C SER A 202 -22.98 7.78 32.01
N THR A 203 -22.93 6.46 31.78
CA THR A 203 -23.86 5.52 32.44
C THR A 203 -23.58 5.34 33.92
N PHE A 204 -22.33 5.49 34.37
CA PHE A 204 -21.95 5.42 35.79
C PHE A 204 -22.30 6.68 36.61
N VAL A 205 -22.53 7.82 35.96
CA VAL A 205 -22.87 9.10 36.64
C VAL A 205 -24.39 9.28 36.78
N VAL A 206 -25.19 8.45 36.09
CA VAL A 206 -26.67 8.51 36.08
C VAL A 206 -27.30 7.44 37.00
N SER A 207 -26.49 6.54 37.58
CA SER A 207 -26.89 5.54 38.57
C SER A 207 -26.49 5.94 39.98
#